data_AF-A0AAD9U6D5-F1
#
_entry.id   AF-A0AAD9U6D5-F1
#
_cell.length_a   1.000
_cell.length_b   1.000
_cell.length_c   1.000
_cell.angle_alpha   90.00
_cell.angle_beta   90.00
_cell.angle_gamma   90.00
#
_symmetry.space_group_name_H-M   'P 1'
#
loop_
_entity.id
_entity.type
_entity.pdbx_description
1 polymer ?
#
loop_
_entity_poly.entity_id
_entity_poly.type
_entity_poly.pdbx_seq_one_letter_code
_entity_poly.pdbx_strand_id
1 'polypeptide(L)'
;MYHLDDIPFNSSSMLDMYTQFHKASFNSMVTNSVLTNTYDYELPYVFDILVHKGMKFMGGESAAVGRVFEYFWKKDLVKVYKETRNGKLGPDYSMKFSPWLVSRSLSPCYIYEEVKRYERERQANDSIYGVLFELIWRDYFRFISLKYGNALLHLGGPRKVEHKWIQDQKLFESWRDGYTWYPLIHANIKELTTGYMSNRGQQIICSFLVRDMGILTILREQLF
;
A
#
# COMPACT_ATOMS: atom_id res chain seq x y z
N MET A 1 -4.49 0.69 12.22
CA MET A 1 -3.62 0.66 13.40
C MET A 1 -4.30 1.47 14.48
N TYR A 2 -4.65 2.72 14.21
CA TYR A 2 -5.54 3.51 15.04
C TYR A 2 -7.01 3.15 14.79
N HIS A 3 -7.81 3.10 15.86
CA HIS A 3 -9.25 3.11 15.77
C HIS A 3 -9.77 4.52 15.47
N LEU A 4 -10.95 4.63 14.88
CA LEU A 4 -11.56 5.95 14.61
C LEU A 4 -11.91 6.69 15.92
N ASP A 5 -12.22 5.95 16.98
CA ASP A 5 -12.60 6.52 18.29
C ASP A 5 -11.38 6.96 19.12
N ASP A 6 -10.17 6.52 18.75
CA ASP A 6 -8.93 6.74 19.51
C ASP A 6 -8.10 7.92 18.96
N ILE A 7 -8.59 8.59 17.92
CA ILE A 7 -7.93 9.72 17.26
C ILE A 7 -8.62 11.04 17.63
N PRO A 8 -7.89 12.17 17.69
CA PRO A 8 -8.43 13.44 18.21
C PRO A 8 -9.33 14.19 17.21
N PHE A 9 -9.88 13.50 16.21
CA PHE A 9 -10.72 14.07 15.17
C PHE A 9 -11.71 13.01 14.68
N ASN A 10 -12.85 13.45 14.14
CA ASN A 10 -13.89 12.57 13.59
C ASN A 10 -13.81 12.50 12.06
N SER A 11 -14.69 11.72 11.43
CA SER A 11 -14.72 11.55 9.98
C SER A 11 -14.88 12.87 9.21
N SER A 12 -15.66 13.81 9.73
CA SER A 12 -15.91 15.11 9.09
C SER A 12 -14.78 16.11 9.32
N SER A 13 -14.09 16.05 10.46
CA SER A 13 -12.98 16.94 10.83
C SER A 13 -11.58 16.39 10.50
N MET A 14 -11.50 15.30 9.73
CA MET A 14 -10.23 14.70 9.31
C MET A 14 -9.33 15.73 8.61
N LEU A 15 -8.05 15.74 8.96
CA LEU A 15 -7.09 16.73 8.47
C LEU A 15 -6.65 16.43 7.02
N ASP A 16 -6.64 17.46 6.16
CA ASP A 16 -6.32 17.29 4.73
C ASP A 16 -4.82 17.22 4.41
N MET A 17 -3.99 17.44 5.43
CA MET A 17 -2.54 17.29 5.34
C MET A 17 -2.08 16.11 6.19
N TYR A 18 -1.48 15.12 5.54
CA TYR A 18 -0.91 13.95 6.22
C TYR A 18 0.02 14.34 7.39
N THR A 19 0.87 15.35 7.22
CA THR A 19 1.82 15.74 8.28
C THR A 19 1.13 16.30 9.52
N GLN A 20 -0.02 16.96 9.36
CA GLN A 20 -0.83 17.42 10.48
C GLN A 20 -1.55 16.25 11.14
N PHE A 21 -2.16 15.36 10.35
CA PHE A 21 -2.76 14.12 10.82
C PHE A 21 -1.77 13.29 11.64
N HIS A 22 -0.60 13.01 11.08
CA HIS A 22 0.45 12.23 11.72
C HIS A 22 0.90 12.85 13.04
N LYS A 23 1.10 14.17 13.10
CA LYS A 23 1.47 14.86 14.35
C LYS A 23 0.37 14.75 15.40
N ALA A 24 -0.89 14.93 15.00
CA ALA A 24 -2.02 14.90 15.91
C ALA A 24 -2.35 13.48 16.41
N SER A 25 -2.18 12.46 15.57
CA SER A 25 -2.45 11.05 15.94
C SER A 25 -1.27 10.32 16.57
N PHE A 26 -0.10 10.97 16.70
CA PHE A 26 1.14 10.29 17.11
C PHE A 26 1.00 9.58 18.47
N ASN A 27 0.25 10.18 19.40
CA ASN A 27 0.01 9.66 20.75
C ASN A 27 -1.32 8.89 20.88
N SER A 28 -2.04 8.66 19.78
CA SER A 28 -3.28 7.89 19.80
C SER A 28 -3.03 6.45 20.19
N MET A 29 -4.02 5.85 20.86
CA MET A 29 -3.94 4.44 21.27
C MET A 29 -3.94 3.54 20.03
N VAL A 30 -3.00 2.60 19.98
CA VAL A 30 -3.03 1.53 18.98
C VAL A 30 -4.02 0.47 19.47
N THR A 31 -4.93 0.05 18.60
CA THR A 31 -5.91 -0.99 18.93
C THR A 31 -5.18 -2.30 19.27
N ASN A 32 -5.60 -2.98 20.33
CA ASN A 32 -5.05 -4.28 20.68
C ASN A 32 -5.27 -5.30 19.55
N SER A 33 -4.31 -6.20 19.34
CA SER A 33 -4.53 -7.37 18.50
C SER A 33 -5.59 -8.28 19.16
N VAL A 34 -6.57 -8.73 18.37
CA VAL A 34 -7.64 -9.63 18.85
C VAL A 34 -7.44 -10.98 18.19
N LEU A 35 -7.36 -12.04 19.00
CA LEU A 35 -7.36 -13.41 18.51
C LEU A 35 -8.78 -13.79 18.07
N THR A 36 -8.92 -14.31 16.86
CA THR A 36 -10.20 -14.80 16.33
C THR A 36 -10.17 -16.31 16.16
N ASN A 37 -11.31 -16.96 16.40
CA ASN A 37 -11.47 -18.38 16.11
C ASN A 37 -11.42 -18.64 14.59
N THR A 38 -10.75 -19.72 14.21
CA THR A 38 -10.74 -20.25 12.85
C THR A 38 -12.02 -21.05 12.59
N TYR A 39 -12.70 -20.76 11.48
CA TYR A 39 -13.84 -21.53 11.00
C TYR A 39 -13.49 -22.11 9.64
N ASP A 40 -13.71 -23.41 9.45
CA ASP A 40 -13.53 -24.06 8.16
C ASP A 40 -14.77 -23.86 7.30
N TYR A 41 -14.57 -23.28 6.12
CA TYR A 41 -15.57 -23.16 5.07
C TYR A 41 -15.04 -23.80 3.79
N GLU A 42 -15.91 -24.44 3.02
CA GLU A 42 -15.58 -24.84 1.66
C GLU A 42 -15.38 -23.58 0.81
N LEU A 43 -14.17 -23.43 0.27
CA LEU A 43 -13.85 -22.32 -0.63
C LEU A 43 -14.25 -22.68 -2.06
N PRO A 44 -14.93 -21.76 -2.78
CA PRO A 44 -15.11 -21.94 -4.21
C PRO A 44 -13.74 -21.94 -4.90
N TYR A 45 -13.55 -22.86 -5.85
CA TYR A 45 -12.35 -22.86 -6.68
C TYR A 45 -12.30 -21.57 -7.51
N VAL A 46 -11.21 -20.83 -7.38
CA VAL A 46 -10.88 -19.68 -8.22
C VAL A 46 -9.56 -20.03 -8.92
N PHE A 47 -9.50 -19.85 -10.23
CA PHE A 47 -8.37 -20.23 -11.09
C PHE A 47 -7.01 -19.84 -10.49
N ASP A 48 -6.01 -20.73 -10.64
CA ASP A 48 -4.62 -20.42 -10.32
C ASP A 48 -4.06 -19.38 -11.29
N ILE A 49 -3.76 -18.18 -10.78
CA ILE A 49 -3.02 -17.17 -11.55
C ILE A 49 -1.54 -17.57 -11.56
N LEU A 50 -1.07 -18.03 -12.72
CA LEU A 50 0.34 -18.36 -12.95
C LEU A 50 1.18 -17.09 -13.07
N VAL A 51 1.91 -16.76 -12.01
CA VAL A 51 2.99 -15.76 -12.06
C VAL A 51 4.26 -16.44 -12.55
N HIS A 52 4.63 -16.22 -13.81
CA HIS A 52 5.79 -16.86 -14.44
C HIS A 52 7.15 -16.22 -14.09
N LYS A 53 7.17 -14.96 -13.63
CA LYS A 53 8.40 -14.22 -13.31
C LYS A 53 8.11 -13.18 -12.22
N GLY A 54 9.10 -12.90 -11.37
CA GLY A 54 8.97 -11.93 -10.29
C GLY A 54 8.62 -12.55 -8.95
N MET A 55 8.02 -11.76 -8.04
CA MET A 55 7.65 -12.24 -6.72
C MET A 55 6.34 -13.02 -6.78
N LYS A 56 6.34 -14.24 -6.23
CA LYS A 56 5.13 -15.05 -6.06
C LYS A 56 4.63 -14.91 -4.62
N PHE A 57 3.44 -14.35 -4.46
CA PHE A 57 2.80 -14.20 -3.15
C PHE A 57 1.95 -15.43 -2.85
N MET A 58 2.06 -15.93 -1.62
CA MET A 58 1.19 -16.97 -1.06
C MET A 58 0.14 -16.30 -0.18
N GLY A 59 -1.14 -16.57 -0.44
CA GLY A 59 -2.24 -16.02 0.37
C GLY A 59 -2.29 -16.62 1.79
N GLY A 60 -3.10 -15.99 2.65
CA GLY A 60 -3.41 -16.52 3.99
C GLY A 60 -2.52 -16.00 5.12
N GLU A 61 -3.01 -16.14 6.34
CA GLU A 61 -2.37 -15.64 7.57
C GLU A 61 -1.03 -16.31 7.85
N SER A 62 -0.92 -17.63 7.66
CA SER A 62 0.34 -18.36 7.90
C SER A 62 1.48 -17.83 7.03
N ALA A 63 1.20 -17.54 5.75
CA ALA A 63 2.17 -16.93 4.85
C ALA A 63 2.51 -15.49 5.26
N ALA A 64 1.51 -14.74 5.73
CA ALA A 64 1.69 -13.36 6.19
C ALA A 64 2.61 -13.27 7.41
N VAL A 65 2.32 -14.05 8.46
CA VAL A 65 3.13 -14.13 9.68
C VAL A 65 4.52 -14.66 9.36
N GLY A 66 4.61 -15.68 8.48
CA GLY A 66 5.88 -16.19 7.97
C GLY A 66 6.73 -15.10 7.31
N ARG A 67 6.11 -14.20 6.52
CA ARG A 67 6.80 -13.08 5.89
C ARG A 67 7.24 -12.01 6.89
N VAL A 68 6.45 -11.72 7.93
CA VAL A 68 6.87 -10.85 9.03
C VAL A 68 8.09 -11.43 9.72
N PHE A 69 8.04 -12.72 10.08
CA PHE A 69 9.16 -13.44 10.66
C PHE A 69 10.41 -13.40 9.79
N GLU A 70 10.25 -13.69 8.49
CA GLU A 70 11.35 -13.67 7.53
C GLU A 70 12.05 -12.31 7.48
N TYR A 71 11.27 -11.23 7.32
CA TYR A 71 11.82 -9.88 7.10
C TYR A 71 12.38 -9.25 8.38
N PHE A 72 11.67 -9.39 9.50
CA PHE A 72 12.04 -8.75 10.77
C PHE A 72 13.11 -9.56 11.47
N TRP A 73 12.92 -10.88 11.60
CA TRP A 73 13.68 -11.68 12.55
C TRP A 73 14.75 -12.52 11.87
N LYS A 74 14.39 -13.27 10.83
CA LYS A 74 15.32 -14.17 10.14
C LYS A 74 16.39 -13.41 9.35
N LYS A 75 15.97 -12.46 8.52
CA LYS A 75 16.88 -11.67 7.66
C LYS A 75 17.35 -10.37 8.30
N ASP A 76 16.72 -9.95 9.40
CA ASP A 76 17.10 -8.74 10.13
C ASP A 76 17.13 -7.47 9.25
N LEU A 77 16.17 -7.34 8.33
CA LEU A 77 16.16 -6.28 7.30
C LEU A 77 15.42 -5.02 7.75
N VAL A 78 14.57 -5.12 8.77
CA VAL A 78 13.74 -3.98 9.20
C VAL A 78 14.59 -2.79 9.68
N LYS A 79 15.79 -3.04 10.23
CA LYS A 79 16.74 -2.00 10.66
C LYS A 79 17.31 -1.14 9.53
N VAL A 80 17.20 -1.56 8.26
CA VAL A 80 17.64 -0.81 7.08
C VAL A 80 16.47 -0.38 6.18
N TYR A 81 15.23 -0.48 6.68
CA TYR A 81 14.02 -0.25 5.89
C TYR A 81 13.96 1.14 5.25
N LYS A 82 14.31 2.21 5.96
CA LYS A 82 14.24 3.59 5.45
C LYS A 82 15.21 3.79 4.30
N GLU A 83 16.37 3.15 4.34
CA GLU A 83 17.37 3.21 3.29
C GLU A 83 16.94 2.41 2.05
N THR A 84 16.34 1.23 2.24
CA THR A 84 16.06 0.31 1.14
C THR A 84 14.69 0.50 0.49
N ARG A 85 13.69 1.09 1.16
CA ARG A 85 12.27 1.10 0.72
C ARG A 85 11.98 1.67 -0.66
N ASN A 86 12.89 2.46 -1.23
CA ASN A 86 12.78 3.02 -2.59
C ASN A 86 13.36 2.09 -3.69
N GLY A 87 13.88 0.92 -3.31
CA GLY A 87 14.30 -0.12 -4.23
C GLY A 87 13.16 -0.64 -5.11
N LYS A 88 13.52 -1.28 -6.22
CA LYS A 88 12.56 -1.79 -7.22
C LYS A 88 12.74 -3.26 -7.58
N LEU A 89 13.83 -3.90 -7.13
CA LEU A 89 14.16 -5.27 -7.52
C LEU A 89 14.34 -6.16 -6.30
N GLY A 90 13.70 -7.32 -6.35
CA GLY A 90 13.80 -8.34 -5.31
C GLY A 90 12.87 -8.11 -4.11
N PRO A 91 12.71 -9.13 -3.24
CA PRO A 91 11.79 -9.05 -2.12
C PRO A 91 12.30 -8.18 -0.97
N ASP A 92 13.62 -7.99 -0.85
CA ASP A 92 14.25 -7.56 0.42
C ASP A 92 14.34 -6.04 0.60
N TYR A 93 14.04 -5.25 -0.44
CA TYR A 93 14.10 -3.79 -0.30
C TYR A 93 12.96 -3.20 0.56
N SER A 94 11.90 -3.96 0.80
CA SER A 94 10.78 -3.53 1.65
C SER A 94 10.05 -4.74 2.23
N MET A 95 9.17 -4.52 3.20
CA MET A 95 8.45 -5.58 3.92
C MET A 95 7.61 -6.51 3.02
N LYS A 96 7.05 -5.97 1.93
CA LYS A 96 6.10 -6.64 1.03
C LYS A 96 4.78 -7.07 1.69
N PHE A 97 4.37 -6.44 2.79
CA PHE A 97 3.18 -6.80 3.56
C PHE A 97 1.83 -6.43 2.91
N SER A 98 1.82 -5.62 1.85
CA SER A 98 0.58 -5.03 1.31
C SER A 98 -0.48 -6.04 0.87
N PRO A 99 -0.16 -7.21 0.23
CA PRO A 99 -1.21 -8.15 -0.18
C PRO A 99 -1.96 -8.75 1.02
N TRP A 100 -1.25 -9.03 2.12
CA TRP A 100 -1.85 -9.58 3.34
C TRP A 100 -2.57 -8.51 4.18
N LEU A 101 -2.13 -7.25 4.13
CA LEU A 101 -2.83 -6.14 4.77
C LEU A 101 -4.19 -5.85 4.10
N VAL A 102 -4.27 -5.94 2.77
CA VAL A 102 -5.52 -5.70 2.01
C VAL A 102 -6.51 -6.86 2.20
N SER A 103 -6.03 -8.10 2.14
CA SER A 103 -6.86 -9.29 2.37
C SER A 103 -7.21 -9.54 3.84
N ARG A 104 -6.69 -8.72 4.77
CA ARG A 104 -6.83 -8.86 6.22
C ARG A 104 -6.19 -10.13 6.81
N SER A 105 -5.39 -10.86 6.05
CA SER A 105 -4.54 -11.94 6.57
C SER A 105 -3.42 -11.43 7.48
N LEU A 106 -3.14 -10.12 7.49
CA LEU A 106 -2.19 -9.50 8.40
C LEU A 106 -2.82 -8.26 9.06
N SER A 107 -2.78 -8.23 10.39
CA SER A 107 -3.24 -7.06 11.15
C SER A 107 -2.14 -5.99 11.26
N PRO A 108 -2.46 -4.69 11.07
CA PRO A 108 -1.51 -3.63 11.34
C PRO A 108 -1.12 -3.53 12.82
N CYS A 109 -1.99 -3.97 13.73
CA CYS A 109 -1.71 -3.98 15.17
C CYS A 109 -0.69 -5.05 15.52
N TYR A 110 -0.79 -6.23 14.90
CA TYR A 110 0.23 -7.27 15.00
C TYR A 110 1.60 -6.78 14.50
N ILE A 111 1.65 -6.06 13.36
CA ILE A 111 2.92 -5.47 12.88
C ILE A 111 3.47 -4.45 13.89
N TYR A 112 2.60 -3.63 14.49
CA TYR A 112 3.02 -2.68 15.53
C TYR A 112 3.61 -3.41 16.75
N GLU A 113 2.98 -4.47 17.23
CA GLU A 113 3.49 -5.29 18.34
C GLU A 113 4.87 -5.91 17.99
N GLU A 114 5.03 -6.42 16.77
CA GLU A 114 6.31 -6.97 16.29
C GLU A 114 7.39 -5.90 16.14
N VAL A 115 7.03 -4.69 15.71
CA VAL A 115 7.94 -3.52 15.71
C VAL A 115 8.39 -3.23 17.15
N LYS A 116 7.46 -3.13 18.10
CA LYS A 116 7.79 -2.84 19.50
C LYS A 116 8.64 -3.95 20.13
N ARG A 117 8.40 -5.20 19.75
CA ARG A 117 9.22 -6.35 20.15
C ARG A 117 10.63 -6.25 19.59
N TYR A 118 10.77 -5.94 18.30
CA TYR A 118 12.07 -5.74 17.65
C TYR A 118 12.86 -4.58 18.29
N GLU A 119 12.21 -3.47 18.63
CA GLU A 119 12.84 -2.33 19.32
C GLU A 119 13.44 -2.74 20.68
N ARG A 120 12.75 -3.61 21.43
CA ARG A 120 13.20 -4.10 22.73
C ARG A 120 14.32 -5.15 22.63
N GLU A 121 14.19 -6.09 21.69
CA GLU A 121 15.08 -7.26 21.59
C GLU A 121 16.33 -7.01 20.74
N ARG A 122 16.30 -6.02 19.84
CA ARG A 122 17.41 -5.73 18.92
C ARG A 122 17.83 -4.27 18.98
N GLN A 123 17.09 -3.40 18.30
CA GLN A 123 17.41 -1.98 18.25
C GLN A 123 16.23 -1.14 17.80
N ALA A 124 16.22 0.12 18.23
CA ALA A 124 15.34 1.15 17.69
C ALA A 124 16.16 2.11 16.82
N ASN A 125 15.64 2.44 15.64
CA ASN A 125 16.21 3.47 14.77
C ASN A 125 15.13 4.05 13.84
N ASP A 126 15.52 5.03 13.03
CA ASP A 126 14.65 5.68 12.04
C ASP A 126 13.99 4.71 11.05
N SER A 127 14.63 3.58 10.73
CA SER A 127 14.09 2.55 9.85
C SER A 127 12.97 1.77 10.50
N ILE A 128 13.10 1.45 11.79
CA ILE A 128 12.04 0.83 12.57
C ILE A 128 10.83 1.75 12.68
N TYR A 129 11.07 3.02 13.02
CA TYR A 129 10.02 4.05 13.02
C TYR A 129 9.38 4.22 11.64
N GLY A 130 10.18 4.13 10.57
CA GLY A 130 9.72 4.22 9.18
C GLY A 130 8.66 3.18 8.82
N VAL A 131 8.65 2.00 9.45
CA VAL A 131 7.58 1.01 9.27
C VAL A 131 6.24 1.57 9.75
N LEU A 132 6.21 2.11 10.97
CA LEU A 132 5.00 2.66 11.58
C LEU A 132 4.51 3.87 10.79
N PHE A 133 5.42 4.74 10.37
CA PHE A 133 5.10 5.90 9.54
C PHE A 133 4.32 5.52 8.27
N GLU A 134 4.68 4.40 7.62
CA GLU A 134 4.00 3.93 6.41
C GLU A 134 2.66 3.26 6.71
N LEU A 135 2.51 2.62 7.88
CA LEU A 135 1.21 2.14 8.36
C LEU A 135 0.26 3.30 8.70
N ILE A 136 0.80 4.43 9.17
CA ILE A 136 0.02 5.65 9.42
C ILE A 136 -0.49 6.24 8.11
N TRP A 137 0.28 6.21 7.01
CA TRP A 137 -0.22 6.56 5.68
C TRP A 137 -1.42 5.69 5.24
N ARG A 138 -1.39 4.39 5.54
CA ARG A 138 -2.51 3.48 5.28
C ARG A 138 -3.77 3.90 6.06
N ASP A 139 -3.62 4.20 7.35
CA ASP A 139 -4.75 4.66 8.17
C ASP A 139 -5.26 6.03 7.71
N TYR A 140 -4.35 6.94 7.34
CA TYR A 140 -4.70 8.25 6.79
C TYR A 140 -5.61 8.13 5.56
N PHE A 141 -5.22 7.33 4.55
CA PHE A 141 -6.04 7.16 3.36
C PHE A 141 -7.37 6.45 3.64
N ARG A 142 -7.41 5.52 4.61
CA ARG A 142 -8.68 4.92 5.08
C ARG A 142 -9.60 6.00 5.64
N PHE A 143 -9.10 6.90 6.47
CA PHE A 143 -9.92 7.96 7.06
C PHE A 143 -10.31 9.07 6.07
N ILE A 144 -9.40 9.43 5.16
CA ILE A 144 -9.69 10.34 4.04
C ILE A 144 -10.81 9.78 3.15
N SER A 145 -10.87 8.45 2.97
CA SER A 145 -11.99 7.81 2.26
C SER A 145 -13.33 7.98 2.95
N LEU A 146 -13.36 7.96 4.28
CA LEU A 146 -14.58 8.24 5.05
C LEU A 146 -14.99 9.71 4.95
N LYS A 147 -14.03 10.64 5.00
CA LYS A 147 -14.30 12.08 4.91
C LYS A 147 -14.93 12.48 3.57
N TYR A 148 -14.32 12.02 2.46
CA TYR A 148 -14.68 12.49 1.13
C TYR A 148 -15.63 11.56 0.37
N GLY A 149 -15.75 10.30 0.80
CA GLY A 149 -16.59 9.30 0.13
C GLY A 149 -16.35 9.27 -1.38
N ASN A 150 -17.45 9.36 -2.14
CA ASN A 150 -17.42 9.31 -3.61
C ASN A 150 -16.63 10.45 -4.27
N ALA A 151 -16.38 11.56 -3.57
CA ALA A 151 -15.61 12.66 -4.13
C ALA A 151 -14.16 12.28 -4.45
N LEU A 152 -13.61 11.22 -3.82
CA LEU A 152 -12.31 10.65 -4.20
C LEU A 152 -12.30 10.05 -5.60
N LEU A 153 -13.46 9.61 -6.09
CA LEU A 153 -13.63 8.95 -7.38
C LEU A 153 -14.14 9.91 -8.46
N HIS A 154 -14.38 11.18 -8.12
CA HIS A 154 -14.75 12.21 -9.09
C HIS A 154 -13.53 12.66 -9.88
N LEU A 155 -13.73 13.07 -11.13
CA LEU A 155 -12.65 13.49 -12.03
C LEU A 155 -11.84 14.68 -11.49
N GLY A 156 -12.50 15.62 -10.81
CA GLY A 156 -11.83 16.74 -10.12
C GLY A 156 -11.32 16.39 -8.72
N GLY A 157 -11.53 15.16 -8.27
CA GLY A 157 -11.22 14.68 -6.93
C GLY A 157 -11.89 15.47 -5.81
N PRO A 158 -11.42 15.32 -4.56
CA PRO A 158 -11.93 16.04 -3.40
C PRO A 158 -11.88 17.56 -3.52
N ARG A 159 -10.93 18.07 -4.31
CA ARG A 159 -10.73 19.51 -4.54
C ARG A 159 -11.56 20.08 -5.68
N LYS A 160 -12.32 19.24 -6.40
CA LYS A 160 -13.16 19.62 -7.54
C LYS A 160 -12.39 20.41 -8.60
N VAL A 161 -11.15 20.00 -8.89
CA VAL A 161 -10.30 20.66 -9.87
C VAL A 161 -10.87 20.45 -11.27
N GLU A 162 -11.06 21.53 -12.00
CA GLU A 162 -11.41 21.47 -13.41
C GLU A 162 -10.15 21.32 -14.26
N HIS A 163 -10.07 20.24 -15.03
CA HIS A 163 -8.99 19.99 -15.96
C HIS A 163 -9.51 19.26 -17.19
N LYS A 164 -8.98 19.62 -18.37
CA LYS A 164 -9.32 18.95 -19.62
C LYS A 164 -8.39 17.76 -19.81
N TRP A 165 -8.92 16.56 -19.57
CA TRP A 165 -8.19 15.30 -19.72
C TRP A 165 -8.29 14.76 -21.14
N ILE A 166 -7.22 14.11 -21.60
CA ILE A 166 -7.22 13.39 -22.88
C ILE A 166 -7.98 12.07 -22.70
N GLN A 167 -8.92 11.81 -23.60
CA GLN A 167 -9.66 10.55 -23.70
C GLN A 167 -9.22 9.81 -24.96
N ASP A 168 -7.99 9.28 -24.94
CA ASP A 168 -7.44 8.47 -26.02
C ASP A 168 -7.22 7.04 -25.54
N GLN A 169 -8.12 6.16 -25.98
CA GLN A 169 -8.12 4.74 -25.62
C GLN A 169 -6.85 4.02 -26.12
N LYS A 170 -6.36 4.36 -27.32
CA LYS A 170 -5.17 3.70 -27.89
C LYS A 170 -3.92 4.09 -27.12
N LEU A 171 -3.83 5.37 -26.75
CA LEU A 171 -2.72 5.87 -25.94
C LEU A 171 -2.74 5.23 -24.54
N PHE A 172 -3.91 5.09 -23.92
CA PHE A 172 -4.06 4.36 -22.66
C PHE A 172 -3.66 2.87 -22.79
N GLU A 173 -4.12 2.18 -23.83
CA GLU A 173 -3.78 0.77 -24.08
C GLU A 173 -2.28 0.59 -24.29
N SER A 174 -1.62 1.49 -25.03
CA SER A 174 -0.16 1.44 -25.17
C SER A 174 0.57 1.58 -23.83
N TRP A 175 0.04 2.40 -22.92
CA TRP A 175 0.58 2.48 -21.57
C TRP A 175 0.30 1.19 -20.81
N ARG A 176 -0.96 0.75 -20.72
CA ARG A 176 -1.41 -0.45 -19.99
C ARG A 176 -0.61 -1.69 -20.39
N ASP A 177 -0.35 -1.85 -21.68
CA ASP A 177 0.36 -3.02 -22.23
C ASP A 177 1.90 -2.85 -22.19
N GLY A 178 2.37 -1.71 -21.66
CA GLY A 178 3.78 -1.39 -21.50
C GLY A 178 4.47 -0.96 -22.80
N TYR A 179 3.76 -0.77 -23.91
CA TYR A 179 4.30 -0.29 -25.18
C TYR A 179 4.63 1.20 -25.15
N THR A 180 5.57 1.57 -24.28
CA THR A 180 6.12 2.92 -24.16
C THR A 180 7.60 2.90 -24.51
N TRP A 181 8.11 3.99 -25.11
CA TRP A 181 9.53 4.14 -25.43
C TRP A 181 10.41 4.38 -24.19
N TYR A 182 9.81 4.43 -23.00
CA TYR A 182 10.48 4.70 -21.73
C TYR A 182 10.74 3.39 -20.98
N PRO A 183 11.99 2.89 -20.94
CA PRO A 183 12.30 1.59 -20.34
C PRO A 183 11.86 1.47 -18.88
N LEU A 184 11.90 2.58 -18.13
CA LEU A 184 11.46 2.63 -16.75
C LEU A 184 9.94 2.43 -16.62
N ILE A 185 9.14 3.03 -17.49
CA ILE A 185 7.69 2.85 -17.49
C ILE A 185 7.35 1.42 -17.89
N HIS A 186 7.93 0.96 -19.01
CA HIS A 186 7.80 -0.42 -19.48
C HIS A 186 8.11 -1.45 -18.40
N ALA A 187 9.22 -1.29 -17.67
CA ALA A 187 9.64 -2.22 -16.62
C ALA A 187 8.64 -2.27 -15.45
N ASN A 188 8.13 -1.13 -14.99
CA ASN A 188 7.16 -1.11 -13.89
C ASN A 188 5.81 -1.71 -14.34
N ILE A 189 5.36 -1.45 -15.56
CA ILE A 189 4.11 -2.01 -16.08
C ILE A 189 4.22 -3.54 -16.24
N LYS A 190 5.38 -4.04 -16.69
CA LYS A 190 5.69 -5.47 -16.65
C LYS A 190 5.77 -6.04 -15.23
N GLU A 191 6.23 -5.27 -14.24
CA GLU A 191 6.19 -5.71 -12.85
C GLU A 191 4.73 -5.84 -12.38
N LEU A 192 3.85 -4.90 -12.76
CA LEU A 192 2.44 -4.90 -12.39
C LEU A 192 1.71 -6.19 -12.79
N THR A 193 2.09 -6.81 -13.91
CA THR A 193 1.49 -8.07 -14.37
C THR A 193 1.74 -9.24 -13.41
N THR A 194 2.66 -9.08 -12.45
CA THR A 194 2.88 -10.04 -11.35
C THR A 194 1.89 -9.87 -10.19
N GLY A 195 1.01 -8.86 -10.26
CA GLY A 195 0.11 -8.47 -9.18
C GLY A 195 0.75 -7.55 -8.13
N TYR A 196 1.99 -7.10 -8.36
CA TYR A 196 2.71 -6.21 -7.46
C TYR A 196 3.54 -5.19 -8.23
N MET A 197 3.72 -4.01 -7.65
CA MET A 197 4.67 -3.00 -8.13
C MET A 197 5.27 -2.25 -6.94
N SER A 198 6.56 -1.93 -6.99
CA SER A 198 7.21 -1.07 -5.98
C SER A 198 6.47 0.26 -5.79
N ASN A 199 6.43 0.79 -4.55
CA ASN A 199 5.81 2.10 -4.28
C ASN A 199 6.40 3.21 -5.16
N ARG A 200 7.73 3.18 -5.36
CA ARG A 200 8.41 4.12 -6.27
C ARG A 200 7.93 3.95 -7.70
N GLY A 201 7.75 2.72 -8.16
CA GLY A 201 7.16 2.40 -9.47
C GLY A 201 5.77 2.99 -9.64
N GLN A 202 4.89 2.76 -8.67
CA GLN A 202 3.51 3.27 -8.69
C GLN A 202 3.47 4.80 -8.82
N GLN A 203 4.28 5.52 -8.04
CA GLN A 203 4.38 6.97 -8.14
C GLN A 203 4.84 7.42 -9.53
N ILE A 204 5.83 6.74 -10.12
CA ILE A 204 6.38 7.05 -11.44
C ILE A 204 5.32 6.84 -12.52
N ILE A 205 4.68 5.66 -12.57
CA ILE A 205 3.71 5.35 -13.63
C ILE A 205 2.45 6.21 -13.54
N CYS A 206 1.99 6.55 -12.33
CA CYS A 206 0.86 7.45 -12.12
C CYS A 206 1.21 8.87 -12.57
N SER A 207 2.41 9.37 -12.21
CA SER A 207 2.85 10.69 -12.67
C SER A 207 2.97 10.73 -14.19
N PHE A 208 3.53 9.70 -14.80
CA PHE A 208 3.69 9.61 -16.25
C PHE A 208 2.34 9.66 -16.96
N LEU A 209 1.38 8.85 -16.51
CA LEU A 209 0.06 8.79 -17.12
C LEU A 209 -0.70 10.13 -17.00
N VAL A 210 -0.63 10.78 -15.83
CA VAL A 210 -1.36 12.03 -15.57
C VAL A 210 -0.68 13.24 -16.20
N ARG A 211 0.65 13.37 -16.09
CA ARG A 211 1.38 14.59 -16.47
C ARG A 211 1.98 14.53 -17.87
N ASP A 212 2.58 13.40 -18.24
CA ASP A 212 3.23 13.25 -19.53
C ASP A 212 2.23 12.83 -20.61
N MET A 213 1.27 11.97 -20.28
CA MET A 213 0.24 11.50 -21.23
C MET A 213 -1.08 12.27 -21.12
N GLY A 214 -1.33 13.00 -20.03
CA GLY A 214 -2.56 13.78 -19.85
C GLY A 214 -3.84 12.93 -19.71
N ILE A 215 -3.72 11.66 -19.32
CA ILE A 215 -4.84 10.72 -19.19
C ILE A 215 -5.19 10.52 -17.71
N LEU A 216 -6.47 10.69 -17.37
CA LEU A 216 -7.00 10.35 -16.04
C LEU A 216 -8.37 9.66 -16.12
N THR A 217 -9.20 10.03 -17.10
CA THR A 217 -10.61 9.60 -17.17
C THR A 217 -10.77 8.10 -17.37
N ILE A 218 -9.89 7.47 -18.15
CA ILE A 218 -9.98 6.04 -18.54
C ILE A 218 -9.59 5.10 -17.38
N LEU A 219 -8.68 5.52 -16.49
CA LEU A 219 -8.31 4.75 -15.29
C LEU A 219 -9.53 4.45 -14.40
N ARG A 220 -10.53 5.33 -14.38
CA ARG A 220 -11.71 5.19 -13.53
C ARG A 220 -12.64 4.06 -14.00
N GLU A 221 -12.70 3.80 -15.30
CA GLU A 221 -13.65 2.83 -15.87
C GLU A 221 -13.12 1.38 -15.85
N GLN A 222 -11.80 1.19 -15.71
CA GLN A 222 -11.17 -0.13 -15.88
C GLN A 222 -10.35 -0.65 -14.68
N LEU A 223 -10.02 0.17 -13.68
CA LEU A 223 -9.18 -0.24 -12.53
C LEU A 223 -9.91 -0.35 -11.19
N PHE A 224 -11.25 -0.25 -11.19
CA PHE A 224 -12.10 -0.58 -10.04
C PHE A 224 -12.90 -1.84 -10.30
#